data_AF-A0A0F9HPQ1-F1
#
_entry.id   AF-A0A0F9HPQ1-F1
#
_cell.length_a   1.000
_cell.length_b   1.000
_cell.length_c   1.000
_cell.angle_alpha   90.00
_cell.angle_beta   90.00
_cell.angle_gamma   90.00
#
_symmetry.space_group_name_H-M   'P 1'
#
loop_
_entity.id
_entity.type
_entity.pdbx_description
1 polymer ?
#
loop_
_entity_poly.entity_id
_entity_poly.type
_entity_poly.pdbx_seq_one_letter_code
_entity_poly.pdbx_strand_id
1 'polypeptide(L)'
;MARLTIAEAAAPTVGFIESLSHTKGRWAGNPFKLTKWQRQDIIEPLFGTLNADGTRQYQTAYIELPRKNGKSELASAIALKLLFTDREEGAEIYIGAADRDQASLVFDVAAEMTRRNPDLKRRAKIVPSTKRIIALKTRSFLRAIPADVAGSYGFDAHGIIADELHAWPKRDLWDALTTSTGSRRQPLVVAITTAGYDRNSICWEQHEYARQVLAGTVRDPSFFAYIRAADEDEDWTSEKVWKACNPALGDFRSIREMRQLARRAKV
;
A
#
# COMPACT_ATOMS: atom_id res chain seq x y z
N MET A 1 26.21 20.33 4.29
CA MET A 1 25.51 19.59 3.23
C MET A 1 24.10 20.13 3.13
N ALA A 2 23.59 20.44 1.93
CA ALA A 2 22.21 20.88 1.76
C ALA A 2 21.25 19.74 2.16
N ARG A 3 20.20 20.04 2.94
CA ARG A 3 19.15 19.06 3.22
C ARG A 3 18.36 18.82 1.93
N LEU A 4 18.24 17.56 1.53
CA LEU A 4 17.38 17.17 0.41
C LEU A 4 15.94 17.59 0.71
N THR A 5 15.24 18.07 -0.32
CA THR A 5 13.78 18.22 -0.28
C THR A 5 13.13 16.82 -0.23
N ILE A 6 11.86 16.77 0.18
CA ILE A 6 11.07 15.52 0.21
C ILE A 6 11.07 14.85 -1.18
N ALA A 7 10.88 15.63 -2.24
CA ALA A 7 10.87 15.13 -3.61
C ALA A 7 12.24 14.55 -4.03
N GLU A 8 13.34 15.21 -3.68
CA GLU A 8 14.70 14.70 -3.97
C GLU A 8 15.00 13.42 -3.20
N ALA A 9 14.62 13.35 -1.93
CA ALA A 9 14.79 12.16 -1.10
C ALA A 9 13.97 10.96 -1.62
N ALA A 10 12.75 11.20 -2.11
CA ALA A 10 11.88 10.17 -2.66
C ALA A 10 12.17 9.80 -4.12
N ALA A 11 12.96 10.60 -4.86
CA ALA A 11 13.21 10.40 -6.28
C ALA A 11 13.71 8.98 -6.66
N PRO A 12 14.60 8.33 -5.89
CA PRO A 12 14.99 6.93 -6.16
C PRO A 12 13.81 5.96 -6.07
N THR A 13 12.90 6.18 -5.12
CA THR A 13 11.68 5.36 -4.96
C THR A 13 10.72 5.58 -6.13
N VAL A 14 10.49 6.84 -6.51
CA VAL A 14 9.66 7.17 -7.69
C VAL A 14 10.23 6.53 -8.94
N GLY A 15 11.53 6.68 -9.18
CA GLY A 15 12.22 6.08 -10.34
C GLY A 15 12.12 4.55 -10.35
N PHE A 16 12.25 3.90 -9.19
CA PHE A 16 12.04 2.46 -9.07
C PHE A 16 10.61 2.05 -9.45
N ILE A 17 9.59 2.68 -8.86
CA ILE A 17 8.19 2.35 -9.12
C ILE A 17 7.85 2.56 -10.60
N GLU A 18 8.29 3.68 -11.20
CA GLU A 18 8.04 3.97 -12.61
C GLU A 18 8.82 3.08 -13.59
N SER A 19 9.81 2.32 -13.10
CA SER A 19 10.50 1.28 -13.88
C SER A 19 9.75 -0.06 -13.90
N LEU A 20 8.70 -0.20 -13.11
CA LEU A 20 7.78 -1.34 -13.13
C LEU A 20 6.77 -1.16 -14.27
N SER A 21 5.92 -2.16 -14.49
CA SER A 21 4.91 -2.14 -15.55
C SER A 21 3.53 -2.45 -15.00
N HIS A 22 2.50 -1.85 -15.59
CA HIS A 22 1.13 -2.29 -15.37
C HIS A 22 0.96 -3.75 -15.80
N THR A 23 0.20 -4.51 -15.01
CA THR A 23 0.09 -5.97 -15.17
C THR A 23 -1.19 -6.38 -15.87
N LYS A 24 -2.29 -5.63 -15.71
CA LYS A 24 -3.65 -5.97 -16.15
C LYS A 24 -4.30 -4.90 -17.01
N GLY A 25 -5.34 -5.31 -17.73
CA GLY A 25 -6.24 -4.43 -18.49
C GLY A 25 -5.57 -3.73 -19.68
N ARG A 26 -6.17 -2.61 -20.11
CA ARG A 26 -5.72 -1.83 -21.29
C ARG A 26 -4.27 -1.35 -21.21
N TRP A 27 -3.72 -1.28 -20.00
CA TRP A 27 -2.38 -0.76 -19.72
C TRP A 27 -1.32 -1.84 -19.60
N ALA A 28 -1.68 -3.12 -19.64
CA ALA A 28 -0.74 -4.22 -19.47
C ALA A 28 0.49 -4.09 -20.38
N GLY A 29 1.67 -4.09 -19.78
CA GLY A 29 2.96 -4.01 -20.48
C GLY A 29 3.50 -2.58 -20.60
N ASN A 30 2.68 -1.56 -20.35
CA ASN A 30 3.16 -0.18 -20.30
C ASN A 30 3.83 0.13 -18.95
N PRO A 31 4.77 1.10 -18.91
CA PRO A 31 5.38 1.56 -17.66
C PRO A 31 4.33 2.00 -16.63
N PHE A 32 4.53 1.64 -15.36
CA PHE A 32 3.66 2.07 -14.27
C PHE A 32 3.98 3.52 -13.87
N LYS A 33 3.52 4.47 -14.68
CA LYS A 33 3.69 5.90 -14.38
C LYS A 33 2.76 6.29 -13.23
N LEU A 34 3.34 6.78 -12.15
CA LEU A 34 2.58 7.28 -11.02
C LEU A 34 1.78 8.50 -11.47
N THR A 35 0.50 8.50 -11.16
CA THR A 35 -0.30 9.73 -11.29
C THR A 35 0.22 10.80 -10.33
N LYS A 36 -0.09 12.06 -10.62
CA LYS A 36 0.38 13.20 -9.81
C LYS A 36 0.08 13.01 -8.32
N TRP A 37 -1.14 12.58 -7.97
CA TRP A 37 -1.53 12.37 -6.58
C TRP A 37 -0.86 11.14 -5.95
N GLN A 38 -0.72 10.01 -6.67
CA GLN A 38 0.01 8.84 -6.14
C GLN A 38 1.45 9.21 -5.81
N ARG A 39 2.08 10.03 -6.68
CA ARG A 39 3.43 10.52 -6.47
C ARG A 39 3.51 11.53 -5.33
N GLN A 40 2.82 12.67 -5.44
CA GLN A 40 3.00 13.83 -4.58
C GLN A 40 2.32 13.69 -3.22
N ASP A 41 1.18 13.00 -3.18
CA ASP A 41 0.38 12.94 -1.96
C ASP A 41 0.69 11.68 -1.14
N ILE A 42 1.29 10.65 -1.74
CA ILE A 42 1.58 9.36 -1.07
C ILE A 42 3.06 9.03 -1.11
N ILE A 43 3.63 8.75 -2.30
CA ILE A 43 4.99 8.18 -2.41
C ILE A 43 6.07 9.16 -1.96
N GLU A 44 5.99 10.43 -2.37
CA GLU A 44 6.96 11.44 -1.99
C GLU A 44 6.96 11.70 -0.48
N PRO A 45 5.83 11.97 0.19
CA PRO A 45 5.80 12.09 1.65
C PRO A 45 6.28 10.81 2.37
N LEU A 46 5.80 9.64 1.95
CA LEU A 46 6.06 8.37 2.63
C LEU A 46 7.54 7.96 2.60
N PHE A 47 8.24 8.23 1.50
CA PHE A 47 9.64 7.82 1.32
C PHE A 47 10.65 8.98 1.34
N GLY A 48 10.18 10.22 1.25
CA GLY A 48 11.01 11.42 1.24
C GLY A 48 11.07 12.15 2.58
N THR A 49 10.15 11.86 3.51
CA THR A 49 10.22 12.38 4.88
C THR A 49 11.16 11.48 5.69
N LEU A 50 12.35 11.99 5.99
CA LEU A 50 13.42 11.23 6.64
C LEU A 50 13.75 11.79 8.03
N ASN A 51 14.11 10.89 8.93
CA ASN A 51 14.76 11.22 10.19
C ASN A 51 16.14 11.83 9.97
N ALA A 52 16.72 12.42 11.01
CA ALA A 52 18.04 13.03 10.97
C ALA A 52 19.16 12.04 10.57
N ASP A 53 19.00 10.75 10.87
CA ASP A 53 19.95 9.69 10.51
C ASP A 53 19.76 9.14 9.08
N GLY A 54 18.82 9.71 8.32
CA GLY A 54 18.48 9.32 6.95
C GLY A 54 17.53 8.12 6.84
N THR A 55 17.05 7.56 7.95
CA THR A 55 15.99 6.53 7.91
C THR A 55 14.64 7.15 7.60
N ARG A 56 13.71 6.33 7.11
CA ARG A 56 12.32 6.75 6.90
C ARG A 56 11.68 7.18 8.22
N GLN A 57 11.01 8.33 8.21
CA GLN A 57 10.27 8.80 9.38
C GLN A 57 8.99 7.99 9.61
N TYR A 58 8.19 7.81 8.54
CA TYR A 58 6.94 7.07 8.62
C TYR A 58 7.18 5.56 8.65
N GLN A 59 6.74 4.91 9.73
CA GLN A 59 6.81 3.46 9.92
C GLN A 59 5.44 2.80 9.80
N THR A 60 4.36 3.56 9.93
CA THR A 60 3.00 3.12 9.63
C THR A 60 2.36 4.08 8.64
N ALA A 61 1.67 3.54 7.63
CA ALA A 61 0.91 4.28 6.65
C ALA A 61 -0.50 3.72 6.52
N TYR A 62 -1.50 4.54 6.80
CA TYR A 62 -2.91 4.25 6.55
C TYR A 62 -3.39 5.00 5.31
N ILE A 63 -3.76 4.25 4.28
CA ILE A 63 -4.18 4.75 2.97
C ILE A 63 -5.60 4.25 2.70
N GLU A 64 -6.57 5.14 2.83
CA GLU A 64 -7.97 4.86 2.55
C GLU A 64 -8.40 5.51 1.23
N LEU A 65 -8.74 4.67 0.27
CA LEU A 65 -9.13 5.07 -1.07
C LEU A 65 -10.31 4.23 -1.58
N PRO A 66 -11.28 4.82 -2.30
CA PRO A 66 -12.41 4.07 -2.84
C PRO A 66 -11.98 3.00 -3.86
N ARG A 67 -12.88 2.08 -4.17
CA ARG A 67 -12.63 1.01 -5.14
C ARG A 67 -12.21 1.58 -6.50
N LYS A 68 -11.32 0.85 -7.18
CA LYS A 68 -10.76 1.18 -8.51
C LYS A 68 -9.90 2.46 -8.57
N ASN A 69 -9.27 2.86 -7.47
CA ASN A 69 -8.20 3.89 -7.43
C ASN A 69 -6.78 3.30 -7.56
N GLY A 70 -6.63 2.06 -8.03
CA GLY A 70 -5.30 1.46 -8.31
C GLY A 70 -4.50 1.07 -7.06
N LYS A 71 -5.19 0.72 -5.96
CA LYS A 71 -4.58 0.36 -4.68
C LYS A 71 -3.64 -0.85 -4.78
N SER A 72 -4.09 -1.95 -5.38
CA SER A 72 -3.32 -3.20 -5.45
C SER A 72 -2.02 -3.04 -6.27
N GLU A 73 -2.05 -2.29 -7.37
CA GLU A 73 -0.85 -1.95 -8.14
C GLU A 73 0.14 -1.11 -7.32
N LEU A 74 -0.35 -0.09 -6.61
CA LEU A 74 0.48 0.76 -5.75
C LEU A 74 1.09 -0.04 -4.59
N ALA A 75 0.28 -0.88 -3.93
CA ALA A 75 0.70 -1.74 -2.84
C ALA A 75 1.78 -2.75 -3.28
N SER A 76 1.61 -3.34 -4.47
CA SER A 76 2.60 -4.25 -5.07
C SER A 76 3.92 -3.54 -5.35
N ALA A 77 3.86 -2.32 -5.88
CA ALA A 77 5.05 -1.53 -6.18
C ALA A 77 5.79 -1.12 -4.90
N ILE A 78 5.06 -0.74 -3.84
CA ILE A 78 5.64 -0.48 -2.51
C ILE A 78 6.31 -1.74 -1.96
N ALA A 79 5.63 -2.90 -2.01
CA ALA A 79 6.21 -4.15 -1.53
C ALA A 79 7.52 -4.52 -2.26
N LEU A 80 7.56 -4.36 -3.58
CA LEU A 80 8.77 -4.58 -4.37
C LEU A 80 9.88 -3.56 -4.07
N LYS A 81 9.52 -2.30 -3.79
CA LYS A 81 10.48 -1.28 -3.35
C LYS A 81 11.15 -1.73 -2.07
N LEU A 82 10.37 -2.13 -1.06
CA LEU A 82 10.88 -2.61 0.22
C LEU A 82 11.78 -3.84 0.04
N LEU A 83 11.37 -4.75 -0.85
CA LEU A 83 12.12 -5.99 -1.13
C LEU A 83 13.48 -5.75 -1.80
N PHE A 84 13.54 -4.85 -2.80
CA PHE A 84 14.72 -4.75 -3.69
C PHE A 84 15.61 -3.53 -3.45
N THR A 85 15.08 -2.46 -2.87
CA THR A 85 15.73 -1.14 -2.90
C THR A 85 15.85 -0.45 -1.56
N ASP A 86 15.38 -1.08 -0.47
CA ASP A 86 15.36 -0.46 0.87
C ASP A 86 16.65 -0.65 1.68
N ARG A 87 17.67 -1.28 1.06
CA ARG A 87 19.01 -1.51 1.64
C ARG A 87 18.99 -2.32 2.94
N GLU A 88 18.07 -3.26 3.05
CA GLU A 88 17.93 -4.18 4.17
C GLU A 88 18.28 -5.62 3.73
N GLU A 89 19.22 -6.26 4.43
CA GLU A 89 19.60 -7.66 4.24
C GLU A 89 18.59 -8.57 4.96
N GLY A 90 18.18 -9.68 4.34
CA GLY A 90 17.22 -10.61 4.93
C GLY A 90 15.86 -9.98 5.25
N ALA A 91 15.44 -8.96 4.49
CA ALA A 91 14.16 -8.28 4.69
C ALA A 91 12.97 -9.21 4.43
N GLU A 92 12.06 -9.32 5.39
CA GLU A 92 10.81 -10.08 5.23
C GLU A 92 9.65 -9.14 4.94
N ILE A 93 9.04 -9.29 3.77
CA ILE A 93 7.89 -8.50 3.32
C ILE A 93 6.65 -9.39 3.30
N TYR A 94 5.63 -9.03 4.08
CA TYR A 94 4.38 -9.78 4.17
C TYR A 94 3.24 -9.03 3.52
N ILE A 95 2.49 -9.71 2.66
CA ILE A 95 1.22 -9.23 2.13
C ILE A 95 0.12 -9.97 2.90
N GLY A 96 -0.51 -9.28 3.84
CA GLY A 96 -1.69 -9.75 4.54
C GLY A 96 -2.97 -9.40 3.78
N ALA A 97 -3.93 -10.30 3.76
CA ALA A 97 -5.29 -10.01 3.32
C ALA A 97 -6.31 -10.88 4.08
N ALA A 98 -7.60 -10.57 3.94
CA ALA A 98 -8.69 -11.28 4.60
C ALA A 98 -8.69 -12.78 4.31
N ASP A 99 -8.40 -13.17 3.07
CA ASP A 99 -8.32 -14.56 2.62
C ASP A 99 -7.17 -14.78 1.62
N ARG A 100 -6.97 -16.06 1.25
CA ARG A 100 -5.88 -16.49 0.36
C ARG A 100 -6.03 -15.96 -1.07
N ASP A 101 -7.25 -15.79 -1.55
CA ASP A 101 -7.51 -15.32 -2.92
C ASP A 101 -7.22 -13.83 -3.02
N GLN A 102 -7.64 -13.03 -2.03
CA GLN A 102 -7.27 -11.62 -1.92
C GLN A 102 -5.75 -11.45 -1.79
N ALA A 103 -5.11 -12.21 -0.91
CA ALA A 103 -3.65 -12.15 -0.73
C ALA A 103 -2.91 -12.50 -2.03
N SER A 104 -3.49 -13.37 -2.85
CA SER A 104 -2.94 -13.73 -4.16
C SER A 104 -2.98 -12.59 -5.17
N LEU A 105 -3.94 -11.66 -5.09
CA LEU A 105 -4.07 -10.57 -6.06
C LEU A 105 -2.86 -9.64 -6.07
N VAL A 106 -2.43 -9.15 -4.91
CA VAL A 106 -1.26 -8.27 -4.77
C VAL A 106 0.02 -9.04 -5.08
N PHE A 107 0.14 -10.29 -4.63
CA PHE A 107 1.28 -11.13 -4.98
C PHE A 107 1.40 -11.34 -6.50
N ASP A 108 0.31 -11.68 -7.18
CA ASP A 108 0.33 -11.98 -8.61
C ASP A 108 0.69 -10.72 -9.42
N VAL A 109 0.26 -9.53 -8.96
CA VAL A 109 0.68 -8.24 -9.54
C VAL A 109 2.18 -8.02 -9.30
N ALA A 110 2.70 -8.19 -8.08
CA ALA A 110 4.13 -8.03 -7.78
C ALA A 110 5.01 -9.03 -8.55
N ALA A 111 4.55 -10.29 -8.66
CA ALA A 111 5.23 -11.32 -9.41
C ALA A 111 5.28 -10.97 -10.90
N GLU A 112 4.20 -10.46 -11.46
CA GLU A 112 4.15 -10.08 -12.86
C GLU A 112 4.99 -8.83 -13.17
N MET A 113 4.98 -7.82 -12.30
CA MET A 113 5.91 -6.68 -12.37
C MET A 113 7.37 -7.16 -12.37
N THR A 114 7.69 -8.13 -11.50
CA THR A 114 9.03 -8.74 -11.41
C THR A 114 9.40 -9.48 -12.69
N ARG A 115 8.47 -10.25 -13.30
CA ARG A 115 8.72 -10.98 -14.56
C ARG A 115 8.96 -10.04 -15.74
N ARG A 116 8.26 -8.90 -15.78
CA ARG A 116 8.33 -7.93 -16.88
C ARG A 116 9.54 -7.01 -16.80
N ASN A 117 10.10 -6.79 -15.61
CA ASN A 117 11.32 -6.01 -15.45
C ASN A 117 12.56 -6.93 -15.60
N PRO A 118 13.39 -6.77 -16.65
CA PRO A 118 14.52 -7.67 -16.90
C PRO A 118 15.54 -7.72 -15.77
N ASP A 119 15.72 -6.62 -15.05
CA ASP A 119 16.68 -6.53 -13.96
C ASP A 119 16.18 -7.21 -12.69
N LEU A 120 14.90 -7.05 -12.35
CA LEU A 120 14.27 -7.80 -11.26
C LEU A 120 14.18 -9.30 -11.59
N LYS A 121 13.81 -9.67 -12.82
CA LYS A 121 13.73 -11.07 -13.26
C LYS A 121 15.03 -11.85 -13.05
N ARG A 122 16.20 -11.23 -13.29
CA ARG A 122 17.51 -11.87 -13.06
C ARG A 122 17.87 -11.99 -11.58
N ARG A 123 17.35 -11.11 -10.73
CA ARG A 123 17.69 -11.01 -9.30
C ARG A 123 16.67 -11.70 -8.40
N ALA A 124 15.59 -12.21 -8.96
CA ALA A 124 14.46 -12.75 -8.23
C ALA A 124 14.21 -14.23 -8.54
N LYS A 125 13.85 -15.00 -7.52
CA LYS A 125 13.21 -16.31 -7.68
C LYS A 125 11.75 -16.20 -7.26
N ILE A 126 10.85 -16.39 -8.21
CA ILE A 126 9.40 -16.41 -7.95
C ILE A 126 8.98 -17.86 -7.69
N VAL A 127 8.28 -18.09 -6.58
CA VAL A 127 7.77 -19.40 -6.16
C VAL A 127 6.24 -19.30 -6.04
N PRO A 128 5.48 -19.55 -7.12
CA PRO A 128 4.03 -19.37 -7.13
C PRO A 128 3.27 -20.25 -6.13
N SER A 129 3.74 -21.48 -5.89
CA SER A 129 3.08 -22.46 -5.00
C SER A 129 2.95 -21.97 -3.56
N THR A 130 3.94 -21.22 -3.08
CA THR A 130 3.97 -20.62 -1.73
C THR A 130 3.70 -19.12 -1.77
N LYS A 131 3.38 -18.56 -2.95
CA LYS A 131 3.18 -17.14 -3.18
C LYS A 131 4.34 -16.30 -2.63
N ARG A 132 5.57 -16.66 -3.01
CA ARG A 132 6.82 -15.99 -2.60
C ARG A 132 7.61 -15.41 -3.76
N ILE A 133 8.27 -14.27 -3.52
CA ILE A 133 9.32 -13.70 -4.37
C ILE A 133 10.57 -13.57 -3.51
N ILE A 134 11.69 -14.13 -3.94
CA ILE A 134 12.95 -14.11 -3.19
C ILE A 134 13.94 -13.22 -3.93
N ALA A 135 14.46 -12.18 -3.28
CA ALA A 135 15.57 -11.39 -3.77
C ALA A 135 16.88 -12.16 -3.49
N LEU A 136 17.54 -12.64 -4.54
CA LEU A 136 18.64 -13.61 -4.41
C LEU A 136 19.86 -13.04 -3.70
N LYS A 137 20.18 -11.76 -3.94
CA LYS A 137 21.38 -11.11 -3.40
C LYS A 137 21.29 -10.95 -1.88
N THR A 138 20.18 -10.42 -1.40
CA THR A 138 20.01 -10.05 0.02
C THR A 138 19.36 -11.15 0.84
N ARG A 139 18.94 -12.25 0.20
CA ARG A 139 18.11 -13.32 0.79
C ARG A 139 16.78 -12.81 1.38
N SER A 140 16.38 -11.59 1.04
CA SER A 140 15.08 -11.01 1.38
C SER A 140 13.97 -11.73 0.63
N PHE A 141 12.75 -11.70 1.16
CA PHE A 141 11.59 -12.25 0.45
C PHE A 141 10.33 -11.44 0.67
N LEU A 142 9.43 -11.56 -0.30
CA LEU A 142 8.03 -11.18 -0.19
C LEU A 142 7.17 -12.44 -0.15
N ARG A 143 6.17 -12.48 0.72
CA ARG A 143 5.23 -13.60 0.86
C ARG A 143 3.79 -13.13 1.10
N ALA A 144 2.83 -13.70 0.40
CA ALA A 144 1.42 -13.53 0.72
C ALA A 144 0.98 -14.48 1.84
N ILE A 145 0.24 -13.94 2.81
CA ILE A 145 -0.32 -14.67 3.95
C ILE A 145 -1.78 -14.25 4.18
N PRO A 146 -2.70 -15.21 4.39
CA PRO A 146 -4.08 -14.92 4.78
C PRO A 146 -4.21 -14.54 6.26
N ALA A 147 -5.34 -13.94 6.67
CA ALA A 147 -5.59 -13.49 8.04
C ALA A 147 -5.62 -14.61 9.10
N ASP A 148 -5.81 -15.86 8.71
CA ASP A 148 -5.98 -17.01 9.60
C ASP A 148 -4.66 -17.68 10.05
N VAL A 149 -3.49 -17.26 9.52
CA VAL A 149 -2.19 -17.89 9.86
C VAL A 149 -1.42 -17.23 11.01
N ALA A 150 -2.03 -16.28 11.73
CA ALA A 150 -1.37 -15.46 12.76
C ALA A 150 -0.62 -16.27 13.85
N GLY A 151 -1.13 -17.44 14.25
CA GLY A 151 -0.57 -18.23 15.35
C GLY A 151 0.64 -19.13 15.01
N SER A 152 1.02 -19.26 13.73
CA SER A 152 1.94 -20.31 13.28
C SER A 152 3.32 -19.82 12.87
N TYR A 153 3.62 -18.52 12.99
CA TYR A 153 4.83 -17.92 12.44
C TYR A 153 5.48 -16.94 13.43
N GLY A 154 6.78 -17.14 13.70
CA GLY A 154 7.64 -16.09 14.25
C GLY A 154 8.07 -15.19 13.10
N PHE A 155 7.37 -14.07 12.91
CA PHE A 155 7.67 -13.10 11.87
C PHE A 155 8.85 -12.20 12.30
N ASP A 156 9.62 -11.69 11.33
CA ASP A 156 10.60 -10.62 11.52
C ASP A 156 10.44 -9.59 10.38
N ALA A 157 9.31 -8.87 10.41
CA ALA A 157 8.83 -8.11 9.26
C ALA A 157 9.58 -6.78 9.06
N HIS A 158 10.17 -6.59 7.88
CA HIS A 158 10.66 -5.29 7.40
C HIS A 158 9.58 -4.52 6.65
N GLY A 159 8.65 -5.22 6.01
CA GLY A 159 7.54 -4.60 5.30
C GLY A 159 6.24 -5.37 5.47
N ILE A 160 5.15 -4.66 5.70
CA ILE A 160 3.81 -5.24 5.82
C ILE A 160 2.89 -4.48 4.88
N ILE A 161 2.21 -5.19 4.00
CA ILE A 161 1.10 -4.69 3.19
C ILE A 161 -0.16 -5.35 3.73
N ALA A 162 -0.94 -4.63 4.52
CA ALA A 162 -2.26 -5.04 4.94
C ALA A 162 -3.29 -4.57 3.91
N ASP A 163 -3.56 -5.41 2.91
CA ASP A 163 -4.49 -5.10 1.81
C ASP A 163 -5.93 -5.37 2.22
N GLU A 164 -6.80 -4.42 1.87
CA GLU A 164 -8.22 -4.40 2.18
C GLU A 164 -8.49 -4.69 3.68
N LEU A 165 -7.81 -3.95 4.57
CA LEU A 165 -7.92 -4.09 6.04
C LEU A 165 -9.38 -4.09 6.54
N HIS A 166 -10.28 -3.36 5.87
CA HIS A 166 -11.73 -3.36 6.18
C HIS A 166 -12.39 -4.73 6.08
N ALA A 167 -11.82 -5.67 5.34
CA ALA A 167 -12.34 -7.02 5.16
C ALA A 167 -11.70 -8.02 6.12
N TRP A 168 -10.72 -7.63 6.94
CA TRP A 168 -10.05 -8.55 7.84
C TRP A 168 -10.99 -8.96 8.98
N PRO A 169 -11.16 -10.27 9.23
CA PRO A 169 -12.16 -10.74 10.18
C PRO A 169 -11.75 -10.52 11.64
N LYS A 170 -10.45 -10.47 11.93
CA LYS A 170 -9.88 -10.34 13.27
C LYS A 170 -8.59 -9.55 13.26
N ARG A 171 -8.21 -9.03 14.43
CA ARG A 171 -6.97 -8.28 14.65
C ARG A 171 -5.71 -9.14 14.79
N ASP A 172 -5.85 -10.46 14.97
CA ASP A 172 -4.73 -11.35 15.32
C ASP A 172 -3.55 -11.24 14.35
N LEU A 173 -3.80 -11.24 13.03
CA LEU A 173 -2.73 -11.09 12.04
C LEU A 173 -2.10 -9.69 12.08
N TRP A 174 -2.91 -8.65 12.30
CA TRP A 174 -2.42 -7.28 12.38
C TRP A 174 -1.45 -7.14 13.54
N ASP A 175 -1.83 -7.61 14.73
CA ASP A 175 -0.97 -7.55 15.91
C ASP A 175 0.29 -8.39 15.72
N ALA A 176 0.16 -9.64 15.26
CA ALA A 176 1.30 -10.52 15.03
C ALA A 176 2.33 -9.92 14.06
N LEU A 177 1.86 -9.29 12.97
CA LEU A 177 2.74 -8.64 12.01
C LEU A 177 3.34 -7.35 12.55
N THR A 178 2.53 -6.42 13.05
CA THR A 178 3.02 -5.09 13.46
C THR A 178 4.01 -5.18 14.62
N THR A 179 3.77 -6.07 15.59
CA THR A 179 4.71 -6.33 16.70
C THR A 179 6.02 -6.98 16.26
N SER A 180 6.06 -7.65 15.11
CA SER A 180 7.26 -8.31 14.59
C SER A 180 8.28 -7.39 13.92
N THR A 181 7.99 -6.09 13.85
CA THR A 181 8.84 -5.11 13.16
C THR A 181 10.01 -4.59 14.01
N GLY A 182 10.03 -4.90 15.31
CA GLY A 182 10.92 -4.25 16.29
C GLY A 182 12.42 -4.47 16.10
N SER A 183 12.84 -5.52 15.39
CA SER A 183 14.24 -5.81 15.05
C SER A 183 14.75 -5.01 13.85
N ARG A 184 13.87 -4.34 13.09
CA ARG A 184 14.19 -3.72 11.81
C ARG A 184 14.48 -2.24 11.99
N ARG A 185 15.46 -1.73 11.23
CA ARG A 185 15.92 -0.33 11.36
C ARG A 185 14.91 0.70 10.88
N GLN A 186 14.18 0.37 9.80
CA GLN A 186 13.23 1.30 9.16
C GLN A 186 12.03 0.53 8.55
N PRO A 187 11.31 -0.26 9.36
CA PRO A 187 10.19 -1.06 8.86
C PRO A 187 9.09 -0.15 8.32
N LEU A 188 8.25 -0.71 7.45
CA LEU A 188 7.03 -0.02 7.01
C LEU A 188 5.82 -0.96 7.01
N VAL A 189 4.82 -0.57 7.79
CA VAL A 189 3.46 -1.09 7.73
C VAL A 189 2.63 -0.20 6.81
N VAL A 190 1.98 -0.79 5.82
CA VAL A 190 1.03 -0.11 4.93
C VAL A 190 -0.32 -0.79 5.05
N ALA A 191 -1.25 -0.15 5.75
CA ALA A 191 -2.66 -0.47 5.70
C ALA A 191 -3.29 0.25 4.51
N ILE A 192 -3.72 -0.49 3.49
CA ILE A 192 -4.33 0.08 2.30
C ILE A 192 -5.72 -0.52 2.09
N THR A 193 -6.75 0.31 2.09
CA THR A 193 -8.13 -0.18 2.21
C THR A 193 -9.14 0.74 1.53
N THR A 194 -10.36 0.25 1.32
CA THR A 194 -11.56 1.10 1.24
C THR A 194 -12.14 1.35 2.63
N ALA A 195 -13.03 2.34 2.73
CA ALA A 195 -13.87 2.52 3.92
C ALA A 195 -14.60 1.22 4.28
N GLY A 196 -14.54 0.86 5.56
CA GLY A 196 -15.30 -0.24 6.16
C GLY A 196 -16.58 0.24 6.84
N TYR A 197 -17.49 -0.68 7.13
CA TYR A 197 -18.74 -0.37 7.86
C TYR A 197 -18.72 -0.88 9.31
N ASP A 198 -17.85 -1.85 9.64
CA ASP A 198 -17.78 -2.42 10.97
C ASP A 198 -16.92 -1.56 11.91
N ARG A 199 -17.58 -0.91 12.86
CA ARG A 199 -16.96 -0.04 13.87
C ARG A 199 -16.19 -0.79 14.96
N ASN A 200 -16.30 -2.12 15.02
CA ASN A 200 -15.51 -2.96 15.93
C ASN A 200 -14.30 -3.60 15.25
N SER A 201 -14.06 -3.27 13.97
CA SER A 201 -12.95 -3.83 13.21
C SER A 201 -11.64 -3.09 13.48
N ILE A 202 -10.51 -3.79 13.28
CA ILE A 202 -9.18 -3.17 13.29
C ILE A 202 -9.06 -2.04 12.26
N CYS A 203 -9.79 -2.13 11.14
CA CYS A 203 -9.82 -1.06 10.15
C CYS A 203 -10.42 0.23 10.70
N TRP A 204 -11.49 0.12 11.49
CA TRP A 204 -12.13 1.29 12.12
C TRP A 204 -11.23 1.92 13.18
N GLU A 205 -10.53 1.10 13.98
CA GLU A 205 -9.53 1.62 14.93
C GLU A 205 -8.44 2.42 14.23
N GLN A 206 -7.90 1.88 13.12
CA GLN A 206 -6.88 2.59 12.32
C GLN A 206 -7.45 3.83 11.61
N HIS A 207 -8.71 3.80 11.15
CA HIS A 207 -9.41 4.94 10.57
C HIS A 207 -9.52 6.09 11.58
N GLU A 208 -10.01 5.80 12.79
CA GLU A 208 -10.18 6.80 13.84
C GLU A 208 -8.83 7.38 14.28
N TYR A 209 -7.80 6.53 14.44
CA TYR A 209 -6.45 7.00 14.73
C TYR A 209 -5.92 7.92 13.63
N ALA A 210 -6.08 7.54 12.36
CA ALA A 210 -5.69 8.36 11.22
C ALA A 210 -6.44 9.70 11.19
N ARG A 211 -7.75 9.73 11.50
CA ARG A 211 -8.51 10.98 11.63
C ARG A 211 -7.97 11.87 12.76
N GLN A 212 -7.65 11.29 13.92
CA GLN A 212 -7.09 12.04 15.05
C GLN A 212 -5.69 12.60 14.76
N VAL A 213 -4.86 11.87 14.00
CA VAL A 213 -3.55 12.34 13.51
C VAL A 213 -3.74 13.49 12.51
N LEU A 214 -4.64 13.35 11.54
CA LEU A 214 -4.95 14.42 10.57
C LEU A 214 -5.53 15.67 11.22
N ALA A 215 -6.33 15.51 12.28
CA ALA A 215 -6.88 16.62 13.07
C ALA A 215 -5.83 17.27 14.00
N GLY A 216 -4.66 16.66 14.18
CA GLY A 216 -3.61 17.13 15.09
C GLY A 216 -3.89 16.87 16.59
N THR A 217 -4.97 16.14 16.90
CA THR A 217 -5.30 15.69 18.26
C THR A 217 -4.28 14.69 18.77
N VAL A 218 -3.85 13.77 17.90
CA VAL A 218 -2.74 12.85 18.15
C VAL A 218 -1.52 13.33 17.39
N ARG A 219 -0.38 13.44 18.09
CA ARG A 219 0.92 13.79 17.49
C ARG A 219 1.78 12.55 17.37
N ASP A 220 1.72 11.91 16.22
CA ASP A 220 2.56 10.76 15.89
C ASP A 220 3.34 11.02 14.59
N PRO A 221 4.61 11.44 14.67
CA PRO A 221 5.41 11.73 13.47
C PRO A 221 5.74 10.47 12.67
N SER A 222 5.54 9.26 13.23
CA SER A 222 5.81 7.99 12.56
C SER A 222 4.60 7.43 11.79
N PHE A 223 3.43 8.06 11.95
CA PHE A 223 2.19 7.63 11.30
C PHE A 223 1.81 8.55 10.14
N PHE A 224 1.74 7.97 8.94
CA PHE A 224 1.27 8.63 7.74
C PHE A 224 -0.22 8.30 7.52
N ALA A 225 -1.04 9.31 7.30
CA ALA A 225 -2.46 9.16 7.03
C ALA A 225 -2.82 9.81 5.68
N TYR A 226 -3.49 9.05 4.81
CA TYR A 226 -4.06 9.55 3.57
C TYR A 226 -5.47 8.99 3.39
N ILE A 227 -6.48 9.82 3.65
CA ILE A 227 -7.89 9.45 3.54
C ILE A 227 -8.52 10.24 2.40
N ARG A 228 -9.23 9.53 1.52
CA ARG A 228 -10.13 10.10 0.52
C ARG A 228 -11.49 9.42 0.67
N ALA A 229 -12.35 10.04 1.46
CA ALA A 229 -13.71 9.60 1.72
C ALA A 229 -14.62 10.83 1.71
N ALA A 230 -15.93 10.59 1.56
CA ALA A 230 -16.94 11.63 1.73
C ALA A 230 -17.23 11.78 3.22
N ASP A 231 -17.51 12.99 3.67
CA ASP A 231 -18.04 13.21 5.02
C ASP A 231 -19.52 12.75 5.10
N GLU A 232 -20.01 12.51 6.32
CA GLU A 232 -21.37 11.94 6.54
C GLU A 232 -22.50 12.84 6.01
N ASP A 233 -22.28 14.15 5.95
CA ASP A 233 -23.23 15.17 5.51
C ASP A 233 -23.09 15.56 4.03
N GLU A 234 -22.09 15.02 3.32
CA GLU A 234 -21.91 15.30 1.90
C GLU A 234 -22.92 14.56 1.01
N ASP A 235 -23.41 15.25 -0.03
CA ASP A 235 -24.27 14.63 -1.03
C ASP A 235 -23.49 13.59 -1.85
N TRP A 236 -23.66 12.32 -1.48
CA TRP A 236 -23.05 11.18 -2.17
C TRP A 236 -23.46 11.07 -3.64
N THR A 237 -24.46 11.83 -4.13
CA THR A 237 -24.88 11.85 -5.53
C THR A 237 -24.18 12.94 -6.35
N SER A 238 -23.41 13.80 -5.70
CA SER A 238 -22.69 14.92 -6.30
C SER A 238 -21.37 14.49 -6.95
N GLU A 239 -21.21 14.83 -8.23
CA GLU A 239 -19.94 14.63 -8.95
C GLU A 239 -18.76 15.38 -8.32
N LYS A 240 -19.04 16.50 -7.62
CA LYS A 240 -18.02 17.26 -6.88
C LYS A 240 -17.46 16.42 -5.73
N VAL A 241 -18.35 15.80 -4.95
CA VAL A 241 -17.98 14.88 -3.85
C VAL A 241 -17.24 13.68 -4.40
N TRP A 242 -17.69 13.09 -5.52
CA TRP A 242 -16.98 11.98 -6.15
C TRP A 242 -15.56 12.35 -6.53
N LYS A 243 -15.35 13.53 -7.13
CA LYS A 243 -14.03 13.99 -7.55
C LYS A 243 -13.10 14.26 -6.37
N ALA A 244 -13.63 14.75 -5.25
CA ALA A 244 -12.86 14.91 -4.01
C ALA A 244 -12.42 13.56 -3.42
N CYS A 245 -13.32 12.57 -3.42
CA CYS A 245 -13.06 11.24 -2.84
C CYS A 245 -12.27 10.30 -3.77
N ASN A 246 -12.32 10.52 -5.08
CA ASN A 246 -11.73 9.62 -6.07
C ASN A 246 -10.67 10.38 -6.87
N PRO A 247 -9.42 10.42 -6.41
CA PRO A 247 -8.37 11.15 -7.12
C PRO A 247 -8.05 10.59 -8.51
N ALA A 248 -8.43 9.34 -8.80
CA ALA A 248 -8.34 8.75 -10.14
C ALA A 248 -9.53 9.07 -11.07
N LEU A 249 -10.57 9.77 -10.59
CA LEU A 249 -11.81 10.01 -11.35
C LEU A 249 -11.54 10.89 -12.57
N GLY A 250 -11.91 10.38 -13.74
CA GLY A 250 -11.66 11.04 -15.03
C GLY A 250 -10.31 10.66 -15.66
N ASP A 251 -9.45 9.94 -14.95
CA ASP A 251 -8.24 9.32 -15.50
C ASP A 251 -8.51 7.83 -15.80
N PHE A 252 -8.12 6.93 -14.89
CA PHE A 252 -8.38 5.50 -15.03
C PHE A 252 -9.64 5.05 -14.29
N ARG A 253 -10.24 5.89 -13.41
CA ARG A 253 -11.58 5.66 -12.87
C ARG A 253 -12.63 6.35 -13.74
N SER A 254 -13.52 5.55 -14.32
CA SER A 254 -14.56 6.03 -15.25
C SER A 254 -15.65 6.85 -14.55
N ILE A 255 -15.80 8.11 -14.96
CA ILE A 255 -16.92 8.98 -14.55
C ILE A 255 -18.26 8.44 -15.03
N ARG A 256 -18.31 7.83 -16.23
CA ARG A 256 -19.53 7.24 -16.78
C ARG A 256 -20.04 6.09 -15.90
N GLU A 257 -19.13 5.24 -15.45
CA GLU A 257 -19.48 4.14 -14.55
C GLU A 257 -19.96 4.66 -13.19
N MET A 258 -19.29 5.68 -12.62
CA MET A 258 -19.74 6.33 -11.37
C MET A 258 -21.15 6.90 -11.49
N ARG A 259 -21.47 7.62 -12.56
CA ARG A 259 -22.82 8.12 -12.84
C ARG A 259 -23.86 7.00 -12.91
N GLN A 260 -23.51 5.85 -13.50
CA GLN A 260 -24.39 4.69 -13.57
C GLN A 260 -24.62 4.05 -12.21
N LEU A 261 -23.57 3.88 -11.40
CA LEU A 261 -23.67 3.36 -10.04
C LEU A 261 -24.54 4.27 -9.17
N ALA A 262 -24.33 5.59 -9.25
CA ALA A 262 -25.12 6.55 -8.49
C ALA A 262 -26.61 6.52 -8.87
N ARG A 263 -26.94 6.38 -10.16
CA ARG A 263 -28.33 6.23 -10.61
C ARG A 263 -28.96 4.93 -10.09
N ARG A 264 -28.22 3.81 -10.10
CA ARG A 264 -28.71 2.52 -9.61
C ARG A 264 -28.95 2.53 -8.11
N ALA A 265 -28.14 3.23 -7.33
CA ALA A 265 -28.28 3.32 -5.88
C ALA A 265 -29.43 4.24 -5.42
N LYS A 266 -30.04 5.02 -6.33
CA LYS A 266 -31.24 5.84 -6.04
C LYS A 266 -32.55 5.04 -6.13
N VAL A 267 -32.51 3.85 -6.73
CA VAL A 267 -33.67 2.97 -6.95
C VAL A 267 -33.63 1.86 -5.91
#